data_AF-A0A386TC72-F1
#
_entry.id   AF-A0A386TC72-F1
#
_cell.length_a   1.000
_cell.length_b   1.000
_cell.length_c   1.000
_cell.angle_alpha   90.00
_cell.angle_beta   90.00
_cell.angle_gamma   90.00
#
_symmetry.space_group_name_H-M   'P 1'
#
loop_
_entity.id
_entity.type
_entity.pdbx_description
1 polymer ?
#
loop_
_entity_poly.entity_id
_entity_poly.type
_entity_poly.pdbx_seq_one_letter_code
_entity_poly.pdbx_strand_id
1 'polypeptide(L)'
;MKTLTASTLALTIAGTAAFAEAHMVDHSNLDSVAMNEMRGDLIRSRDITGGEIFTINEAGDEWSPNTAYAEIGTDWNEIGEIEDIVLSKNGQMVGIVAEVGGFLDIGDKHVMISTPDVNLVAVDDQTYAYVTRLSEEELEALPSVDEGFWD
;
A
#
# COMPACT_ATOMS: atom_id res chain seq x y z
N MET A 1 -13.95 -51.33 35.13
CA MET A 1 -13.68 -49.92 34.77
C MET A 1 -12.24 -49.84 34.29
N LYS A 2 -12.00 -49.42 33.05
CA LYS A 2 -10.66 -49.32 32.43
C LYS A 2 -10.06 -47.97 32.81
N THR A 3 -8.98 -47.95 33.58
CA THR A 3 -8.20 -46.72 33.83
C THR A 3 -6.99 -46.74 32.93
N LEU A 4 -7.01 -45.94 31.86
CA LEU A 4 -5.87 -45.71 30.98
C LEU A 4 -5.06 -44.55 31.56
N THR A 5 -3.84 -44.85 32.00
CA THR A 5 -2.86 -43.89 32.50
C THR A 5 -2.30 -43.10 31.33
N ALA A 6 -2.60 -41.81 31.26
CA ALA A 6 -2.02 -40.89 30.30
C ALA A 6 -0.53 -40.69 30.60
N SER A 7 0.32 -40.94 29.61
CA SER A 7 1.76 -40.67 29.68
C SER A 7 2.04 -39.38 28.92
N THR A 8 2.27 -38.30 29.66
CA THR A 8 2.62 -36.98 29.14
C THR A 8 4.04 -37.02 28.57
N LEU A 9 4.20 -36.80 27.26
CA LEU A 9 5.49 -36.47 26.68
C LEU A 9 5.65 -34.95 26.69
N ALA A 10 6.43 -34.43 27.63
CA ALA A 10 6.88 -33.04 27.58
C ALA A 10 8.05 -32.95 26.59
N LEU A 11 7.83 -32.33 25.43
CA LEU A 11 8.88 -32.01 24.47
C LEU A 11 9.34 -30.56 24.71
N THR A 12 10.33 -30.39 25.57
CA THR A 12 11.06 -29.12 25.69
C THR A 12 11.98 -28.96 24.48
N ILE A 13 11.56 -28.16 23.50
CA ILE A 13 12.46 -27.64 22.47
C ILE A 13 12.95 -26.28 22.96
N ALA A 14 14.16 -26.26 23.52
CA ALA A 14 14.93 -25.04 23.65
C ALA A 14 15.50 -24.71 22.27
N GLY A 15 14.99 -23.65 21.65
CA GLY A 15 15.46 -23.18 20.36
C GLY A 15 14.79 -21.87 20.02
N THR A 16 15.46 -20.77 20.37
CA THR A 16 15.09 -19.41 20.00
C THR A 16 15.14 -19.25 18.49
N ALA A 17 14.01 -19.44 17.84
CA ALA A 17 13.70 -18.81 16.57
C ALA A 17 12.29 -18.26 16.75
N ALA A 18 12.20 -16.95 16.91
CA ALA A 18 10.95 -16.22 16.75
C ALA A 18 10.54 -16.39 15.28
N PHE A 19 9.86 -17.49 14.98
CA PHE A 19 9.00 -17.55 13.82
C PHE A 19 7.82 -16.66 14.18
N ALA A 20 7.74 -15.51 13.52
CA ALA A 20 6.49 -14.79 13.42
C ALA A 20 5.44 -15.81 12.96
N GLU A 21 4.48 -16.11 13.82
CA GLU A 21 3.29 -16.86 13.46
C GLU A 21 2.64 -16.03 12.35
N ALA A 22 2.84 -16.40 11.09
CA ALA A 22 2.04 -15.87 10.01
C ALA A 22 0.64 -16.44 10.26
N HIS A 23 -0.19 -15.67 10.97
CA HIS A 23 -1.62 -15.90 11.05
C HIS A 23 -2.12 -15.87 9.61
N MET A 24 -2.24 -17.06 8.99
CA MET A 24 -2.87 -17.24 7.70
C MET A 24 -4.35 -16.91 7.92
N VAL A 25 -4.71 -15.66 7.69
CA VAL A 25 -6.10 -15.22 7.73
C VAL A 25 -6.84 -15.96 6.63
N ASP A 26 -7.84 -16.73 7.00
CA ASP A 26 -8.72 -17.39 6.04
C ASP A 26 -9.68 -16.36 5.44
N HIS A 27 -9.28 -15.74 4.33
CA HIS A 27 -10.10 -14.76 3.59
C HIS A 27 -11.37 -15.36 2.98
N SER A 28 -11.62 -16.67 3.10
CA SER A 28 -12.82 -17.31 2.55
C SER A 28 -14.05 -17.16 3.46
N ASN A 29 -13.87 -16.74 4.72
CA ASN A 29 -14.96 -16.57 5.67
C ASN A 29 -14.91 -15.18 6.33
N LEU A 30 -15.49 -14.21 5.63
CA LEU A 30 -15.54 -12.79 6.02
C LEU A 30 -16.72 -12.52 6.95
N ASP A 31 -16.77 -13.18 8.11
CA ASP A 31 -17.75 -12.84 9.15
C ASP A 31 -17.33 -11.57 9.93
N SER A 32 -18.25 -11.03 10.74
CA SER A 32 -18.01 -9.78 11.47
C SER A 32 -16.90 -9.87 12.52
N VAL A 33 -16.60 -11.07 13.03
CA VAL A 33 -15.54 -11.27 14.02
C VAL A 33 -14.20 -11.27 13.30
N ALA A 34 -14.08 -12.04 12.21
CA ALA A 34 -12.90 -12.05 11.36
C ALA A 34 -12.60 -10.65 10.81
N MET A 35 -13.62 -9.93 10.34
CA MET A 35 -13.47 -8.54 9.86
C MET A 35 -12.98 -7.57 10.93
N ASN A 36 -13.39 -7.76 12.19
CA ASN A 36 -12.95 -6.92 13.28
C ASN A 36 -11.49 -7.20 13.67
N GLU A 37 -11.04 -8.46 13.56
CA GLU A 37 -9.65 -8.84 13.79
C GLU A 37 -8.72 -8.32 12.67
N MET A 38 -9.18 -8.35 11.41
CA MET A 38 -8.41 -7.88 10.25
C MET A 38 -8.39 -6.36 10.08
N ARG A 39 -9.19 -5.60 10.84
CA ARG A 39 -9.42 -4.17 10.58
C ARG A 39 -8.12 -3.35 10.51
N GLY A 40 -7.09 -3.70 11.29
CA GLY A 40 -5.81 -3.00 11.28
C GLY A 40 -4.91 -3.32 10.08
N ASP A 41 -5.19 -4.41 9.37
CA ASP A 41 -4.36 -4.94 8.29
C ASP A 41 -4.99 -4.71 6.90
N LEU A 42 -6.23 -4.19 6.85
CA LEU A 42 -6.98 -3.97 5.61
C LEU A 42 -7.04 -2.49 5.27
N ILE A 43 -6.72 -2.16 4.02
CA ILE A 43 -6.83 -0.82 3.46
C ILE A 43 -7.92 -0.82 2.40
N ARG A 44 -8.87 0.12 2.48
CA ARG A 44 -9.91 0.27 1.45
C ARG A 44 -9.39 1.20 0.37
N SER A 45 -9.82 1.02 -0.88
CA SER A 45 -9.44 1.94 -1.97
C SER A 45 -9.82 3.39 -1.66
N ARG A 46 -10.98 3.62 -1.03
CA ARG A 46 -11.43 4.97 -0.61
C ARG A 46 -10.54 5.65 0.43
N ASP A 47 -9.70 4.89 1.12
CA ASP A 47 -8.76 5.38 2.14
C ASP A 47 -7.44 5.84 1.47
N ILE A 48 -7.31 5.59 0.16
CA ILE A 48 -6.16 5.91 -0.68
C ILE A 48 -6.52 6.95 -1.75
N THR A 49 -7.64 6.75 -2.46
CA THR A 49 -8.10 7.68 -3.51
C THR A 49 -8.39 9.06 -2.92
N GLY A 50 -7.90 10.10 -3.59
CA GLY A 50 -7.87 11.49 -3.10
C GLY A 50 -6.76 11.78 -2.08
N GLY A 51 -5.88 10.81 -1.82
CA GLY A 51 -4.69 11.01 -1.00
C GLY A 51 -3.57 11.68 -1.81
N GLU A 52 -2.65 12.33 -1.09
CA GLU A 52 -1.52 13.04 -1.67
C GLU A 52 -0.45 12.10 -2.24
N ILE A 53 0.28 12.60 -3.23
CA ILE A 53 1.47 11.96 -3.79
C ILE A 53 2.68 12.83 -3.49
N PHE A 54 3.67 12.22 -2.86
CA PHE A 54 4.95 12.84 -2.55
C PHE A 54 6.08 12.32 -3.43
N THR A 55 7.14 13.12 -3.58
CA THR A 55 8.40 12.68 -4.17
C THR A 55 9.58 12.83 -3.22
N ILE A 56 10.47 11.85 -3.25
CA ILE A 56 11.78 11.90 -2.57
C ILE A 56 12.92 12.31 -3.50
N ASN A 57 12.63 12.65 -4.76
CA ASN A 57 13.66 12.97 -5.76
C ASN A 57 14.68 14.03 -5.28
N GLU A 58 14.21 14.97 -4.44
CA GLU A 58 15.01 16.05 -3.86
C GLU A 58 15.36 15.85 -2.37
N ALA A 59 14.76 14.85 -1.71
CA ALA A 59 14.87 14.63 -0.26
C ALA A 59 16.17 13.92 0.16
N GLY A 60 16.94 13.39 -0.80
CA GLY A 60 18.18 12.65 -0.53
C GLY A 60 17.98 11.26 0.10
N ASP A 61 16.73 10.83 0.28
CA ASP A 61 16.36 9.50 0.75
C ASP A 61 16.69 8.41 -0.27
N GLU A 62 17.03 7.22 0.21
CA GLU A 62 17.24 6.05 -0.66
C GLU A 62 15.89 5.41 -1.04
N TRP A 63 15.69 5.18 -2.34
CA TRP A 63 14.50 4.48 -2.83
C TRP A 63 14.65 2.96 -2.70
N SER A 64 13.66 2.32 -2.08
CA SER A 64 13.47 0.86 -2.12
C SER A 64 12.02 0.53 -2.42
N PRO A 65 11.71 -0.27 -3.46
CA PRO A 65 10.33 -0.64 -3.79
C PRO A 65 9.72 -1.54 -2.71
N ASN A 66 8.39 -1.47 -2.55
CA ASN A 66 7.63 -2.21 -1.54
C ASN A 66 7.99 -1.82 -0.09
N THR A 67 8.45 -0.59 0.11
CA THR A 67 8.64 -0.02 1.45
C THR A 67 7.33 0.60 1.89
N ALA A 68 6.88 0.28 3.10
CA ALA A 68 5.78 0.99 3.74
C ALA A 68 6.37 2.03 4.71
N TYR A 69 5.97 3.29 4.53
CA TYR A 69 6.40 4.38 5.40
C TYR A 69 5.34 4.66 6.47
N ALA A 70 5.80 4.88 7.69
CA ALA A 70 4.91 5.13 8.84
C ALA A 70 4.45 6.59 8.93
N GLU A 71 5.14 7.50 8.24
CA GLU A 71 4.86 8.93 8.21
C GLU A 71 5.46 9.56 6.95
N ILE A 72 4.99 10.76 6.62
CA ILE A 72 5.52 11.58 5.52
C ILE A 72 6.88 12.17 5.95
N GLY A 73 7.88 12.07 5.08
CA GLY A 73 9.20 12.66 5.32
C GLY A 73 9.17 14.19 5.34
N THR A 74 9.98 14.82 6.18
CA THR A 74 9.97 16.28 6.36
C THR A 74 10.42 17.07 5.13
N ASP A 75 11.21 16.42 4.28
CA ASP A 75 11.86 17.03 3.12
C ASP A 75 11.22 16.53 1.80
N TRP A 76 10.08 15.85 1.89
CA TRP A 76 9.34 15.36 0.72
C TRP A 76 8.48 16.48 0.13
N ASN A 77 8.41 16.51 -1.19
CA ASN A 77 7.56 17.48 -1.89
C ASN A 77 6.28 16.80 -2.33
N GLU A 78 5.14 17.42 -2.04
CA GLU A 78 3.84 17.06 -2.61
C GLU A 78 3.82 17.47 -4.10
N ILE A 79 3.36 16.56 -4.96
CA ILE A 79 3.40 16.71 -6.42
C ILE A 79 2.08 16.33 -7.11
N GLY A 80 1.05 15.94 -6.35
CA GLY A 80 -0.21 15.54 -6.94
C GLY A 80 -1.11 14.73 -6.01
N GLU A 81 -2.15 14.14 -6.60
CA GLU A 81 -3.20 13.40 -5.91
C GLU A 81 -3.46 12.02 -6.57
N ILE A 82 -3.97 11.07 -5.80
CA ILE A 82 -4.25 9.70 -6.26
C ILE A 82 -5.68 9.62 -6.79
N GLU A 83 -5.84 9.39 -8.09
CA GLU A 83 -7.17 9.23 -8.71
C GLU A 83 -7.71 7.80 -8.60
N ASP A 84 -6.88 6.79 -8.87
CA ASP A 84 -7.34 5.40 -8.86
C ASP A 84 -6.23 4.39 -8.60
N ILE A 85 -6.62 3.18 -8.20
CA ILE A 85 -5.76 2.00 -8.09
C ILE A 85 -6.00 1.09 -9.29
N VAL A 86 -4.93 0.80 -10.02
CA VAL A 86 -5.01 -0.08 -11.19
C VAL A 86 -4.69 -1.52 -10.78
N LEU A 87 -5.66 -2.41 -11.03
CA LEU A 87 -5.51 -3.85 -10.83
C LEU A 87 -5.41 -4.57 -12.17
N SER A 88 -4.59 -5.62 -12.21
CA SER A 88 -4.59 -6.58 -13.29
C SER A 88 -5.85 -7.48 -13.23
N LYS A 89 -6.18 -8.17 -14.32
CA LYS A 89 -7.32 -9.12 -14.39
C LYS A 89 -7.26 -10.25 -13.36
N ASN A 90 -6.09 -10.53 -12.79
CA ASN A 90 -5.92 -11.50 -11.72
C ASN A 90 -6.09 -10.90 -10.30
N GLY A 91 -6.37 -9.60 -10.19
CA GLY A 91 -6.55 -8.88 -8.93
C GLY A 91 -5.28 -8.31 -8.31
N GLN A 92 -4.10 -8.46 -8.93
CA GLN A 92 -2.87 -7.84 -8.44
C GLN A 92 -2.80 -6.36 -8.78
N MET A 93 -2.39 -5.53 -7.81
CA MET A 93 -2.08 -4.13 -8.07
C MET A 93 -0.89 -4.01 -9.03
N VAL A 94 -1.06 -3.17 -10.06
CA VAL A 94 -0.03 -2.89 -11.07
C VAL A 94 0.41 -1.43 -11.08
N GLY A 95 -0.36 -0.54 -10.46
CA GLY A 95 0.00 0.87 -10.31
C GLY A 95 -1.12 1.70 -9.73
N ILE A 96 -0.90 3.02 -9.73
CA ILE A 96 -1.90 4.04 -9.45
C ILE A 96 -2.09 4.94 -10.66
N VAL A 97 -3.25 5.58 -10.76
CA VAL A 97 -3.44 6.77 -11.58
C VAL A 97 -3.17 7.97 -10.69
N ALA A 98 -2.21 8.78 -11.09
CA ALA A 98 -1.81 10.00 -10.40
C ALA A 98 -2.29 11.20 -11.23
N GLU A 99 -2.97 12.14 -10.57
CA GLU A 99 -3.14 13.50 -11.08
C GLU A 99 -1.90 14.30 -10.68
N VAL A 100 -1.18 14.85 -11.66
CA VAL A 100 0.10 15.54 -11.45
C VAL A 100 0.06 16.91 -12.11
N GLY A 101 0.60 17.91 -11.41
CA GLY A 101 0.75 19.27 -11.89
C GLY A 101 -0.56 20.05 -11.99
N GLY A 102 -0.52 21.17 -12.70
CA GLY A 102 -1.65 22.09 -12.84
C GLY A 102 -1.78 23.11 -11.70
N PHE A 103 -2.76 24.01 -11.83
CA PHE A 103 -3.09 24.99 -10.79
C PHE A 103 -4.61 25.04 -10.63
N LEU A 104 -5.13 24.59 -9.48
CA LEU A 104 -6.56 24.54 -9.16
C LEU A 104 -7.37 23.70 -10.18
N ASP A 105 -6.95 22.46 -10.41
CA ASP A 105 -7.59 21.51 -11.34
C ASP A 105 -7.62 22.02 -12.79
N ILE A 106 -6.65 22.86 -13.15
CA ILE A 106 -6.49 23.38 -14.50
C ILE A 106 -5.09 23.04 -14.98
N GLY A 107 -5.02 22.21 -16.01
CA GLY A 107 -3.77 21.81 -16.65
C GLY A 107 -3.06 20.67 -15.92
N ASP A 108 -3.77 20.02 -15.01
CA ASP A 108 -3.46 18.74 -14.43
C ASP A 108 -3.38 17.65 -15.51
N LYS A 109 -2.65 16.58 -15.19
CA LYS A 109 -2.47 15.45 -16.07
C LYS A 109 -2.60 14.14 -15.30
N HIS A 110 -3.48 13.27 -15.78
CA HIS A 110 -3.56 11.89 -15.28
C HIS A 110 -2.51 11.01 -15.93
N VAL A 111 -1.66 10.38 -15.12
CA VAL A 111 -0.59 9.47 -15.55
C VAL A 111 -0.60 8.19 -14.72
N MET A 112 -0.17 7.08 -15.32
CA MET A 112 -0.05 5.81 -14.58
C MET A 112 1.35 5.66 -13.99
N ILE A 113 1.45 5.47 -12.67
CA ILE A 113 2.71 5.14 -11.99
C ILE A 113 2.69 3.66 -11.58
N SER A 114 3.73 2.92 -11.97
CA SER A 114 3.81 1.48 -11.72
C SER A 114 4.18 1.16 -10.27
N THR A 115 3.75 0.00 -9.76
CA THR A 115 4.00 -0.42 -8.36
C THR A 115 5.47 -0.39 -7.90
N PRO A 116 6.50 -0.67 -8.73
CA PRO A 116 7.89 -0.51 -8.31
C PRO A 116 8.33 0.93 -8.01
N ASP A 117 7.57 1.91 -8.46
CA ASP A 117 7.88 3.33 -8.36
C ASP A 117 6.95 4.07 -7.38
N VAL A 118 6.08 3.35 -6.67
CA VAL A 118 5.22 3.93 -5.63
C VAL A 118 5.27 3.09 -4.35
N ASN A 119 5.31 3.78 -3.21
CA ASN A 119 5.33 3.18 -1.89
C ASN A 119 4.25 3.82 -1.03
N LEU A 120 3.51 3.01 -0.28
CA LEU A 120 2.43 3.48 0.57
C LEU A 120 2.99 4.21 1.80
N VAL A 121 2.33 5.29 2.19
CA VAL A 121 2.67 6.11 3.35
C VAL A 121 1.43 6.23 4.23
N ALA A 122 1.55 5.88 5.51
CA ALA A 122 0.48 6.16 6.47
C ALA A 122 0.45 7.67 6.78
N VAL A 123 -0.73 8.28 6.68
CA VAL A 123 -0.96 9.68 7.06
C VAL A 123 -1.61 9.72 8.46
N ASP A 124 -2.64 8.89 8.65
CA ASP A 124 -3.29 8.66 9.93
C ASP A 124 -3.84 7.21 10.01
N ASP A 125 -4.68 6.92 11.01
CA ASP A 125 -5.26 5.59 11.22
C ASP A 125 -6.13 5.06 10.05
N GLN A 126 -6.57 5.93 9.14
CA GLN A 126 -7.55 5.64 8.10
C GLN A 126 -7.23 6.30 6.74
N THR A 127 -6.20 7.13 6.64
CA THR A 127 -5.84 7.85 5.42
C THR A 127 -4.41 7.50 5.01
N TYR A 128 -4.21 7.30 3.71
CA TYR A 128 -2.93 6.94 3.13
C TYR A 128 -2.55 7.87 1.98
N ALA A 129 -1.25 8.06 1.83
CA ALA A 129 -0.61 8.75 0.72
C ALA A 129 0.29 7.76 -0.04
N TYR A 130 0.81 8.19 -1.19
CA TYR A 130 1.89 7.49 -1.88
C TYR A 130 3.14 8.36 -1.97
N VAL A 131 4.30 7.73 -1.98
CA VAL A 131 5.57 8.38 -2.29
C VAL A 131 6.23 7.71 -3.48
N THR A 132 6.86 8.51 -4.33
CA THR A 132 7.62 8.06 -5.51
C THR A 132 9.04 8.61 -5.51
N ARG A 133 9.92 7.99 -6.31
CA ARG A 133 11.26 8.51 -6.63
C ARG A 133 11.27 9.45 -7.84
N LEU A 134 10.17 9.49 -8.60
CA LEU A 134 10.07 10.25 -9.84
C LEU A 134 9.83 11.73 -9.52
N SER A 135 10.42 12.63 -10.30
CA SER A 135 10.10 14.06 -10.19
C SER A 135 8.74 14.37 -10.83
N GLU A 136 8.16 15.53 -10.50
CA GLU A 136 6.93 16.03 -11.13
C GLU A 136 7.10 16.10 -12.65
N GLU A 137 8.23 16.62 -13.15
CA GLU A 137 8.48 16.73 -14.58
C GLU A 137 8.62 15.37 -15.28
N GLU A 138 9.20 14.38 -14.59
CA GLU A 138 9.27 13.01 -15.11
C GLU A 138 7.87 12.40 -15.27
N LEU A 139 6.98 12.67 -14.31
CA LEU A 139 5.59 12.23 -14.35
C LEU A 139 4.80 12.97 -15.44
N GLU A 140 4.92 14.29 -15.53
CA GLU A 140 4.28 15.08 -16.59
C GLU A 140 4.72 14.66 -18.00
N ALA A 141 5.90 14.06 -18.15
CA ALA A 141 6.40 13.53 -19.41
C ALA A 141 5.81 12.15 -19.79
N LEU A 142 5.16 11.45 -18.86
CA LEU A 142 4.55 10.13 -19.13
C LEU A 142 3.33 10.23 -20.06
N PRO A 143 2.93 9.14 -20.73
CA PRO A 143 1.66 9.12 -21.47
C PRO A 143 0.47 9.41 -20.55
N SER A 144 -0.46 10.22 -21.04
CA SER A 144 -1.71 10.50 -20.32
C SER A 144 -2.64 9.28 -20.33
N VAL A 145 -3.35 9.08 -19.24
CA VAL A 145 -4.38 8.04 -19.05
C VAL A 145 -5.72 8.68 -18.67
N ASP A 146 -6.33 9.39 -19.62
CA ASP A 146 -7.66 9.98 -19.44
C ASP A 146 -8.80 8.94 -19.52
N GLU A 147 -10.05 9.37 -19.33
CA GLU A 147 -11.22 8.47 -19.43
C GLU A 147 -11.26 7.69 -20.76
N GLY A 148 -10.81 8.31 -21.86
CA GLY A 148 -10.79 7.68 -23.19
C GLY A 148 -9.69 6.62 -23.36
N PHE A 149 -8.72 6.55 -22.45
CA PHE A 149 -7.74 5.46 -22.42
C PHE A 149 -8.36 4.11 -22.05
N TRP A 150 -9.47 4.11 -21.31
CA TRP A 150 -10.08 2.91 -20.74
C TRP A 150 -11.25 2.32 -21.57
N ASP A 151 -11.75 3.07 -22.56
CA ASP A 151 -12.83 2.68 -23.47
C ASP A 151 -12.36 1.71 -24.60
#